data_AF-A0A9W9DD82-F1
#
_entry.id   AF-A0A9W9DD82-F1
#
_cell.length_a   1.000
_cell.length_b   1.000
_cell.length_c   1.000
_cell.angle_alpha   90.00
_cell.angle_beta   90.00
_cell.angle_gamma   90.00
#
_symmetry.space_group_name_H-M   'P 1'
#
loop_
_entity.id
_entity.type
_entity.pdbx_description
1 polymer ?
#
loop_
_entity_poly.entity_id
_entity_poly.type
_entity_poly.pdbx_seq_one_letter_code
_entity_poly.pdbx_strand_id
1 'polypeptide(L)'
;MSRYALAMREAEETHAFVVFDVLQFTALALVSATYLSALFSTKLQRLKTWFALMVSSLLYCISFLLLLGHQTGASPSLGLCLFQAGLIYAAPPSVAAAGLAFIVELYLRLFTTLTSRKLDKRLITAVTVIPTTFDSSIRLLDCTICQSSALLYMTSLFNI
;
A
#
# COMPACT_ATOMS: atom_id res chain seq x y z
N MET A 1 -9.62 -3.79 -41.28
CA MET A 1 -10.19 -2.89 -40.24
C MET A 1 -10.03 -3.46 -38.83
N SER A 2 -10.39 -4.73 -38.57
CA SER A 2 -10.25 -5.39 -37.25
C SER A 2 -8.80 -5.42 -36.69
N ARG A 3 -7.77 -5.71 -37.50
CA ARG A 3 -6.36 -5.75 -37.03
C ARG A 3 -5.80 -4.41 -36.59
N TYR A 4 -6.20 -3.32 -37.26
CA TYR A 4 -5.77 -1.97 -36.89
C TYR A 4 -6.43 -1.50 -35.60
N ALA A 5 -7.70 -1.85 -35.36
CA ALA A 5 -8.37 -1.57 -34.10
C ALA A 5 -7.74 -2.33 -32.92
N LEU A 6 -7.27 -3.57 -33.15
CA LEU A 6 -6.55 -4.37 -32.15
C LEU A 6 -5.17 -3.77 -31.82
N ALA A 7 -4.39 -3.41 -32.84
CA ALA A 7 -3.08 -2.77 -32.65
C ALA A 7 -3.19 -1.39 -31.97
N MET A 8 -4.22 -0.60 -32.28
CA MET A 8 -4.48 0.68 -31.60
C MET A 8 -4.83 0.46 -30.12
N ARG A 9 -5.60 -0.59 -29.80
CA ARG A 9 -5.95 -0.93 -28.41
C ARG A 9 -4.74 -1.41 -27.62
N GLU A 10 -3.86 -2.22 -28.20
CA GLU A 10 -2.63 -2.67 -27.55
C GLU A 10 -1.66 -1.52 -27.26
N ALA A 11 -1.55 -0.54 -28.16
CA ALA A 11 -0.75 0.66 -27.95
C ALA A 11 -1.29 1.52 -26.79
N GLU A 12 -2.62 1.68 -26.70
CA GLU A 12 -3.26 2.48 -25.65
C GLU A 12 -3.06 1.88 -24.25
N GLU A 13 -3.20 0.56 -24.11
CA GLU A 13 -2.96 -0.15 -22.85
C GLU A 13 -1.48 -0.07 -22.44
N THR A 14 -0.57 -0.25 -23.39
CA THR A 14 0.89 -0.16 -23.13
C THR A 14 1.28 1.22 -22.60
N HIS A 15 0.70 2.29 -23.16
CA HIS A 15 0.98 3.65 -22.72
C HIS A 15 0.48 3.89 -21.29
N ALA A 16 -0.69 3.36 -20.94
CA ALA A 16 -1.22 3.47 -19.59
C ALA A 16 -0.31 2.79 -18.55
N PHE A 17 0.20 1.60 -18.85
CA PHE A 17 1.13 0.89 -17.98
C PHE A 17 2.43 1.67 -17.76
N VAL A 18 3.04 2.19 -18.83
CA VAL A 18 4.29 2.95 -18.74
C VAL A 18 4.12 4.21 -17.88
N VAL A 19 3.04 4.98 -18.08
CA VAL A 19 2.77 6.19 -17.28
C VAL A 19 2.59 5.81 -15.81
N PHE A 20 1.82 4.75 -15.54
CA PHE A 20 1.58 4.28 -14.19
C PHE A 20 2.87 3.83 -13.48
N ASP A 21 3.72 3.06 -14.16
CA ASP A 21 5.00 2.60 -13.59
C ASP A 21 5.94 3.76 -13.28
N VAL A 22 6.04 4.75 -14.18
CA VAL A 22 6.87 5.96 -13.95
C VAL A 22 6.38 6.73 -12.73
N LEU A 23 5.06 6.90 -12.59
CA LEU A 23 4.47 7.51 -11.40
C LEU A 23 4.80 6.70 -10.15
N GLN A 24 4.74 5.38 -10.24
CA GLN A 24 4.96 4.49 -9.11
C GLN A 24 6.42 4.49 -8.65
N PHE A 25 7.37 4.47 -9.58
CA PHE A 25 8.80 4.65 -9.29
C PHE A 25 9.11 6.01 -8.68
N THR A 26 8.49 7.07 -9.22
CA THR A 26 8.67 8.44 -8.71
C THR A 26 8.14 8.54 -7.28
N ALA A 27 6.96 7.99 -7.01
CA ALA A 27 6.39 7.93 -5.67
C ALA A 27 7.28 7.12 -4.71
N LEU A 28 7.77 5.95 -5.13
CA LEU A 28 8.67 5.11 -4.34
C LEU A 28 9.96 5.87 -3.99
N ALA A 29 10.57 6.56 -4.95
CA ALA A 29 11.78 7.33 -4.74
C ALA A 29 11.57 8.47 -3.74
N LEU A 30 10.48 9.24 -3.88
CA LEU A 30 10.16 10.35 -2.98
C LEU A 30 9.84 9.87 -1.55
N VAL A 31 9.03 8.81 -1.42
CA VAL A 31 8.71 8.23 -0.10
C VAL A 31 9.96 7.66 0.55
N SER A 32 10.82 6.98 -0.21
CA SER A 32 12.10 6.47 0.30
C SER A 32 13.03 7.60 0.74
N ALA A 33 13.16 8.65 -0.06
CA ALA A 33 13.97 9.82 0.27
C ALA A 33 13.48 10.51 1.55
N THR A 34 12.17 10.69 1.71
CA THR A 34 11.59 11.28 2.93
C THR A 34 11.74 10.39 4.16
N TYR A 35 11.58 9.07 4.00
CA TYR A 35 11.81 8.09 5.07
C TYR A 35 13.28 8.07 5.51
N LEU A 36 14.22 7.97 4.56
CA LEU A 36 15.65 8.00 4.85
C LEU A 36 16.07 9.33 5.48
N SER A 37 15.58 10.46 4.96
CA SER A 37 15.83 11.79 5.55
C SER A 37 15.37 11.87 7.01
N ALA A 38 14.28 11.17 7.37
CA ALA A 38 13.82 11.08 8.75
C ALA A 38 14.75 10.25 9.63
N LEU A 39 15.35 9.19 9.10
CA LEU A 39 16.30 8.36 9.85
C LEU A 39 17.63 9.09 10.11
N PHE A 40 18.11 9.87 9.14
CA PHE A 40 19.36 10.63 9.29
C PHE A 40 19.20 11.94 10.07
N SER A 41 18.00 12.53 10.08
CA SER A 41 17.75 13.79 10.78
C SER A 41 17.23 13.57 12.20
N THR A 42 18.14 13.56 13.17
CA THR A 42 17.80 13.49 14.61
C THR A 42 17.15 14.75 15.16
N LYS A 43 17.17 15.87 14.40
CA LYS A 43 16.63 17.16 14.83
C LYS A 43 15.10 17.24 14.75
N LEU A 44 14.44 16.37 13.99
CA LEU A 44 12.99 16.42 13.79
C LEU A 44 12.28 15.29 14.54
N GLN A 45 11.56 15.64 15.61
CA GLN A 45 10.70 14.71 16.34
C GLN A 45 9.46 14.38 15.50
N ARG A 46 9.52 13.30 14.71
CA ARG A 46 8.40 12.84 13.88
C ARG A 46 7.44 11.94 14.66
N LEU A 47 6.17 11.97 14.28
CA LEU A 47 5.11 11.15 14.89
C LEU A 47 5.30 9.67 14.55
N LYS A 48 4.91 8.78 15.45
CA LYS A 48 4.97 7.32 15.18
C LYS A 48 4.03 6.94 14.05
N THR A 49 2.85 7.56 13.98
CA THR A 49 1.88 7.43 12.87
C THR A 49 2.46 7.84 11.52
N TRP A 50 3.37 8.81 11.49
CA TRP A 50 4.03 9.23 10.26
C TRP A 50 4.86 8.09 9.66
N PHE A 51 5.61 7.34 10.49
CA PHE A 51 6.36 6.18 10.03
C PHE A 51 5.44 5.07 9.52
N ALA A 52 4.29 4.83 10.18
CA ALA A 52 3.30 3.86 9.70
C ALA A 52 2.74 4.25 8.33
N LEU A 53 2.44 5.53 8.11
CA LEU A 53 2.01 6.04 6.81
C LEU A 53 3.09 5.84 5.72
N MET A 54 4.35 6.16 6.03
CA MET A 54 5.46 5.96 5.08
C MET A 54 5.64 4.49 4.71
N VAL A 55 5.62 3.57 5.68
CA VAL A 55 5.76 2.14 5.43
C VAL A 55 4.58 1.59 4.62
N SER A 56 3.35 1.98 4.95
CA SER A 56 2.16 1.59 4.16
C SER A 56 2.25 2.09 2.72
N SER A 57 2.71 3.33 2.50
CA SER A 57 2.91 3.88 1.17
C SER A 57 4.03 3.19 0.40
N LEU A 58 5.14 2.80 1.05
CA LEU A 58 6.19 2.00 0.41
C LEU A 58 5.67 0.64 -0.05
N LEU A 59 4.92 -0.05 0.81
CA LEU A 59 4.31 -1.35 0.47
C LEU A 59 3.31 -1.23 -0.67
N TYR A 60 2.51 -0.17 -0.70
CA TYR A 60 1.63 0.15 -1.83
C TYR A 60 2.45 0.33 -3.12
N CYS A 61 3.56 1.07 -3.07
CA CYS A 61 4.38 1.25 -4.25
C CYS A 61 4.99 -0.05 -4.77
N ILE A 62 5.48 -0.88 -3.86
CA ILE A 62 6.12 -2.16 -4.18
C ILE A 62 5.10 -3.14 -4.76
N SER A 63 3.86 -3.15 -4.26
CA SER A 63 2.83 -4.10 -4.74
C SER A 63 2.56 -3.95 -6.23
N PHE A 64 2.49 -2.72 -6.73
CA PHE A 64 2.29 -2.46 -8.15
C PHE A 64 3.52 -2.77 -8.99
N LEU A 65 4.73 -2.51 -8.48
CA LEU A 65 5.98 -2.78 -9.19
C LEU A 65 6.34 -4.28 -9.29
N LEU A 66 5.69 -5.17 -8.53
CA LEU A 66 5.92 -6.62 -8.62
C LEU A 66 5.57 -7.22 -9.99
N LEU A 67 4.66 -6.61 -10.76
CA LEU A 67 4.30 -7.06 -12.10
C LEU A 67 5.16 -6.48 -13.21
N LEU A 68 6.19 -5.70 -12.89
CA LEU A 68 7.03 -5.07 -13.90
C LEU A 68 7.61 -6.14 -14.84
N GLY A 69 7.42 -5.95 -16.14
CA GLY A 69 7.83 -6.91 -17.17
C GLY A 69 6.90 -8.11 -17.38
N HIS A 70 5.83 -8.23 -16.58
CA HIS A 70 4.75 -9.21 -16.76
C HIS A 70 3.39 -8.54 -17.08
N GLN A 71 3.39 -7.23 -17.35
CA GLN A 71 2.19 -6.46 -17.71
C GLN A 71 1.70 -6.76 -19.13
N THR A 72 2.62 -7.08 -20.04
CA THR A 72 2.32 -7.48 -21.43
C THR A 72 3.09 -8.76 -21.76
N GLY A 73 2.39 -9.84 -22.10
CA GLY A 73 3.01 -11.11 -22.48
C GLY A 73 2.61 -12.31 -21.62
N ALA A 74 3.57 -13.18 -21.31
CA ALA A 74 3.31 -14.46 -20.64
C ALA A 74 2.80 -14.26 -19.21
N SER A 75 1.83 -15.08 -18.81
CA SER A 75 1.20 -15.00 -17.49
C SER A 75 2.24 -15.19 -16.38
N PRO A 76 2.26 -14.33 -15.35
CA PRO A 76 3.15 -14.51 -14.20
C PRO A 76 2.81 -15.79 -13.43
N SER A 77 3.75 -16.25 -12.61
CA SER A 77 3.49 -17.38 -11.71
C SER A 77 2.28 -17.10 -10.81
N LEU A 78 1.44 -18.11 -10.58
CA LEU A 78 0.21 -17.99 -9.79
C LEU A 78 0.47 -17.38 -8.41
N GLY A 79 1.56 -17.79 -7.74
CA GLY A 79 1.94 -17.27 -6.42
C GLY A 79 2.25 -15.78 -6.43
N LEU A 80 2.91 -15.28 -7.48
CA LEU A 80 3.21 -13.85 -7.63
C LEU A 80 1.93 -13.05 -7.88
N CYS A 81 1.04 -13.55 -8.73
CA CYS A 81 -0.26 -12.92 -9.00
C CYS A 81 -1.14 -12.84 -7.74
N LEU A 82 -1.23 -13.94 -6.98
CA LEU A 82 -2.00 -13.98 -5.72
C LEU A 82 -1.43 -13.03 -4.67
N PHE A 83 -0.11 -13.07 -4.47
CA PHE A 83 0.56 -12.19 -3.52
C PHE A 83 0.36 -10.72 -3.89
N GLN A 84 0.49 -10.40 -5.18
CA GLN A 84 0.28 -9.05 -5.68
C GLN A 84 -1.18 -8.61 -5.51
N ALA A 85 -2.15 -9.44 -5.89
CA ALA A 85 -3.57 -9.14 -5.76
C ALA A 85 -3.93 -8.88 -4.29
N GLY A 86 -3.46 -9.73 -3.38
CA GLY A 86 -3.66 -9.54 -1.94
C GLY A 86 -3.10 -8.20 -1.45
N LEU A 87 -1.89 -7.83 -1.89
CA LEU A 87 -1.29 -6.54 -1.54
C LEU A 87 -2.04 -5.35 -2.15
N ILE A 88 -2.49 -5.42 -3.40
CA ILE A 88 -3.21 -4.33 -4.08
C ILE A 88 -4.56 -4.06 -3.41
N TYR A 89 -5.27 -5.10 -2.98
CA TYR A 89 -6.54 -4.93 -2.28
C TYR A 89 -6.37 -4.43 -0.83
N ALA A 90 -5.35 -4.93 -0.13
CA ALA A 90 -5.10 -4.52 1.25
C ALA A 90 -4.50 -3.11 1.35
N ALA A 91 -3.71 -2.66 0.37
CA ALA A 91 -2.92 -1.44 0.53
C ALA A 91 -3.73 -0.12 0.58
N PRO A 92 -4.77 0.13 -0.24
CA PRO A 92 -5.59 1.34 -0.14
C PRO A 92 -6.24 1.56 1.25
N PRO A 93 -6.93 0.57 1.87
CA PRO A 93 -7.47 0.75 3.21
C PRO A 93 -6.37 0.96 4.25
N SER A 94 -5.21 0.31 4.10
CA SER A 94 -4.07 0.54 4.99
C SER A 94 -3.50 1.96 4.93
N VAL A 95 -3.32 2.49 3.73
CA VAL A 95 -2.81 3.85 3.53
C VAL A 95 -3.84 4.87 4.05
N ALA A 96 -5.13 4.64 3.81
CA ALA A 96 -6.20 5.49 4.33
C ALA A 96 -6.26 5.48 5.86
N ALA A 97 -6.20 4.30 6.49
CA ALA A 97 -6.20 4.16 7.95
C ALA A 97 -4.97 4.81 8.59
N ALA A 98 -3.78 4.60 8.01
CA ALA A 98 -2.56 5.25 8.48
C ALA A 98 -2.59 6.77 8.28
N GLY A 99 -3.16 7.25 7.18
CA GLY A 99 -3.35 8.68 6.90
C GLY A 99 -4.29 9.34 7.90
N LEU A 100 -5.42 8.69 8.20
CA LEU A 100 -6.37 9.17 9.21
C LEU A 100 -5.72 9.23 10.60
N ALA A 101 -5.02 8.16 11.01
CA ALA A 101 -4.32 8.13 12.29
C ALA A 101 -3.27 9.25 12.39
N PHE A 102 -2.52 9.51 11.31
CA PHE A 102 -1.56 10.60 11.24
C PHE A 102 -2.21 11.98 11.37
N ILE A 103 -3.30 12.24 10.63
CA ILE A 103 -4.02 13.52 10.70
C ILE A 103 -4.60 13.75 12.08
N VAL A 104 -5.20 12.73 12.69
CA VAL A 104 -5.78 12.85 14.04
C VAL A 104 -4.70 13.05 15.10
N GLU A 105 -3.59 12.30 15.05
CA GLU A 105 -2.47 12.52 15.99
C GLU A 105 -1.89 13.94 15.84
N LEU A 106 -1.72 14.40 14.60
CA LEU A 106 -1.22 15.75 14.30
C LEU A 106 -2.18 16.83 14.83
N TYR A 107 -3.48 16.68 14.58
CA TYR A 107 -4.51 17.61 15.03
C TYR A 107 -4.55 17.70 16.56
N LEU A 108 -4.57 16.56 17.26
CA LEU A 108 -4.60 16.51 18.72
C LEU A 108 -3.36 17.15 19.34
N ARG A 109 -2.17 16.88 18.79
CA ARG A 109 -0.91 17.48 19.26
C ARG A 109 -0.87 18.99 19.01
N LEU A 110 -1.32 19.44 17.85
CA LEU A 110 -1.38 20.87 17.54
C LEU A 110 -2.36 21.58 18.46
N PHE A 111 -3.57 21.04 18.61
CA PHE A 111 -4.61 21.62 19.46
C PHE A 111 -4.19 21.71 20.94
N THR A 112 -3.56 20.66 21.46
CA THR A 112 -3.07 20.66 22.85
C THR A 112 -1.91 21.60 23.09
N THR A 113 -1.02 21.77 22.11
CA THR A 113 0.05 22.77 22.14
C THR A 113 -0.54 24.18 22.16
N LEU A 114 -1.53 24.47 21.30
CA LEU A 114 -2.17 25.79 21.22
C LEU A 114 -3.04 26.11 22.45
N THR A 115 -3.72 25.11 23.00
CA THR A 115 -4.64 25.28 24.14
C THR A 115 -3.94 25.07 25.49
N SER A 116 -2.63 24.80 25.50
CA SER A 116 -1.84 24.46 26.71
C SER A 116 -2.46 23.35 27.56
N ARG A 117 -3.15 22.39 26.92
CA ARG A 117 -3.77 21.24 27.59
C ARG A 117 -2.82 20.05 27.59
N LYS A 118 -2.87 19.24 28.64
CA LYS A 118 -2.13 17.98 28.70
C LYS A 118 -2.85 16.95 27.84
N LEU A 119 -2.16 16.43 26.83
CA LEU A 119 -2.69 15.35 25.99
C LEU A 119 -2.51 14.01 26.72
N ASP A 120 -3.60 13.26 26.89
CA ASP A 120 -3.52 11.93 27.48
C ASP A 120 -2.82 10.98 26.51
N LYS A 121 -1.68 10.43 26.95
CA LYS A 121 -0.87 9.47 26.19
C LYS A 121 -1.67 8.21 25.85
N ARG A 122 -2.64 7.82 26.68
CA ARG A 122 -3.52 6.67 26.44
C ARG A 122 -4.46 6.91 25.27
N LEU A 123 -5.04 8.12 25.16
CA LEU A 123 -5.88 8.50 24.04
C LEU A 123 -5.09 8.50 22.73
N ILE A 124 -3.87 9.08 22.72
CA ILE A 124 -2.98 9.05 21.55
C ILE A 124 -2.68 7.61 21.14
N THR A 125 -2.34 6.75 22.12
CA THR A 125 -2.00 5.35 21.86
C THR A 125 -3.21 4.60 21.33
N ALA A 126 -4.41 4.78 21.89
CA ALA A 126 -5.63 4.14 21.42
C ALA A 126 -5.98 4.57 19.98
N VAL A 127 -5.99 5.88 19.70
CA VAL A 127 -6.26 6.42 18.36
C VAL A 127 -5.22 5.95 17.32
N THR A 128 -3.99 5.64 17.75
CA THR A 128 -2.91 5.19 16.85
C THR A 128 -2.88 3.67 16.65
N VAL A 129 -3.08 2.91 17.73
CA VAL A 129 -2.95 1.44 17.74
C VAL A 129 -4.21 0.78 17.19
N ILE A 130 -5.40 1.34 17.43
CA ILE A 130 -6.65 0.73 16.96
C ILE A 130 -6.70 0.65 15.43
N PRO A 131 -6.46 1.73 14.65
CA PRO A 131 -6.51 1.63 13.19
C PRO A 131 -5.42 0.73 12.61
N THR A 132 -4.22 0.70 13.21
CA THR A 132 -3.07 -0.04 12.69
C THR A 132 -3.09 -1.54 13.03
N THR A 133 -3.70 -1.92 14.16
CA THR A 133 -3.91 -3.33 14.53
C THR A 133 -5.10 -3.96 13.80
N PHE A 134 -6.16 -3.18 13.55
CA PHE A 134 -7.25 -3.61 12.69
C PHE A 134 -6.78 -3.79 11.24
N ASP A 135 -5.90 -2.91 10.73
CA ASP A 135 -5.33 -3.03 9.38
C ASP A 135 -4.42 -4.26 9.21
N SER A 136 -3.59 -4.58 10.21
CA SER A 136 -2.78 -5.82 10.18
C SER A 136 -3.65 -7.07 10.25
N SER A 137 -4.80 -7.00 10.93
CA SER A 137 -5.79 -8.08 10.95
C SER A 137 -6.48 -8.25 9.59
N ILE A 138 -6.83 -7.15 8.90
CA ILE A 138 -7.36 -7.17 7.53
C ILE A 138 -6.32 -7.70 6.55
N ARG A 139 -5.06 -7.27 6.63
CA ARG A 139 -3.95 -7.81 5.82
C ARG A 139 -3.77 -9.32 6.00
N LEU A 140 -3.93 -9.83 7.23
CA LEU A 140 -3.89 -11.27 7.50
C LEU A 140 -5.14 -11.99 7.00
N LEU A 141 -6.32 -11.37 7.11
CA LEU A 141 -7.58 -11.92 6.63
C LEU A 141 -7.60 -12.01 5.10
N ASP A 142 -7.20 -10.95 4.39
CA ASP A 142 -7.11 -10.91 2.93
C ASP A 142 -6.05 -11.88 2.42
N CYS A 143 -4.91 -12.01 3.11
CA CYS A 143 -3.90 -13.01 2.77
C CYS A 143 -4.44 -14.45 3.00
N THR A 144 -5.21 -14.68 4.06
CA THR A 144 -5.84 -15.98 4.36
C THR A 144 -6.97 -16.33 3.37
N ILE A 145 -7.77 -15.34 2.99
CA ILE A 145 -8.83 -15.48 1.98
C ILE A 145 -8.21 -15.75 0.61
N CYS A 146 -7.13 -15.04 0.26
CA CYS A 146 -6.38 -15.24 -0.99
C CYS A 146 -5.72 -16.62 -1.04
N GLN A 147 -5.13 -17.07 0.08
CA GLN A 147 -4.57 -18.42 0.18
C GLN A 147 -5.66 -19.51 0.12
N SER A 148 -6.82 -19.28 0.74
CA SER A 148 -7.95 -20.23 0.72
C SER A 148 -8.58 -20.35 -0.67
N SER A 149 -8.74 -19.23 -1.38
CA SER A 149 -9.26 -19.22 -2.76
C SER A 149 -8.27 -19.84 -3.76
N ALA A 150 -6.97 -19.64 -3.55
CA ALA A 150 -5.92 -20.31 -4.33
C ALA A 150 -5.88 -21.83 -4.10
N LEU A 151 -6.04 -22.28 -2.86
CA LEU A 151 -6.13 -23.71 -2.52
C LEU A 151 -7.37 -24.35 -3.13
N LEU A 152 -8.52 -23.66 -3.09
CA LEU A 152 -9.75 -24.10 -3.75
C LEU A 152 -9.58 -24.25 -5.28
N TYR A 153 -8.92 -23.28 -5.93
CA TYR A 153 -8.59 -23.37 -7.35
C TYR A 153 -7.62 -24.52 -7.66
N MET A 154 -6.59 -24.75 -6.84
CA MET A 154 -5.70 -25.91 -7.00
C MET A 154 -6.43 -27.25 -6.82
N THR A 155 -7.33 -27.35 -5.84
CA THR A 155 -8.13 -28.58 -5.66
C THR A 155 -9.11 -28.81 -6.81
N SER A 156 -9.62 -27.77 -7.47
CA SER A 156 -10.45 -27.91 -8.68
C SER A 156 -9.63 -28.29 -9.92
N LEU A 157 -8.37 -27.88 -10.02
CA LEU A 157 -7.47 -28.21 -11.15
C LEU A 157 -6.85 -29.60 -11.03
N PHE A 158 -6.69 -30.15 -9.83
CA PHE A 158 -6.19 -31.51 -9.58
C PHE A 158 -7.29 -32.59 -9.53
N ASN A 159 -8.57 -32.20 -9.62
CA ASN A 159 -9.73 -33.09 -9.60
C ASN A 159 -10.46 -33.14 -10.97
N ILE A 160 -9.72 -32.80 -12.04
CA ILE A 160 -10.02 -33.03 -13.46
C ILE A 160 -8.84 -33.82 -14.02
#